data_AF-A0A6P5JP12-F1
#
_entry.id   AF-A0A6P5JP12-F1
#
_cell.length_a   1.000
_cell.length_b   1.000
_cell.length_c   1.000
_cell.angle_alpha   90.00
_cell.angle_beta   90.00
_cell.angle_gamma   90.00
#
_symmetry.space_group_name_H-M   'P 1'
#
loop_
_entity.id
_entity.type
_entity.pdbx_description
1 polymer ?
#
loop_
_entity_poly.entity_id
_entity_poly.type
_entity_poly.pdbx_seq_one_letter_code
_entity_poly.pdbx_strand_id
1 'polypeptide(L)'
;MAQVSCQQPLKHEQNHKIYHMSISCPTSLISSKDCGMMQEAAQIDHKDGNSPEVERAVLDTILTKEPLVQIHKNLVTKLKPHQIDGVQFMWDCCCESVIQRKKSPGSGCILAHCMGLGKTLQVVTFLHTVLLCDKLNFTTALVVCPLNTALNWINEFKKWQEGLEDDKKLKVSELATMKSPQDRSILLQKWQDSGGVMVIGYEMYRNLVQGRNVKSKKLKTVFNKTLVDPGPDFVVCDEGHILKNEASAVSKAMNLIRSKRRIILTGTPLQNNLIEYHCMVNFVKENLLGSVTEFRNRFINPIQNGQCADSTTTNVQVMKKRAHILYEMLAGCVQ
;
A
#
# COMPACT_ATOMS: atom_id res chain seq x y z
N MET A 1 -41.16 -39.76 -28.28
CA MET A 1 -41.29 -39.21 -29.64
C MET A 1 -42.32 -38.10 -29.60
N ALA A 2 -41.88 -36.84 -29.73
CA ALA A 2 -42.73 -35.73 -30.15
C ALA A 2 -41.80 -34.72 -30.85
N GLN A 3 -42.05 -34.52 -32.14
CA GLN A 3 -41.34 -33.61 -33.02
C GLN A 3 -41.80 -32.17 -32.78
N VAL A 4 -40.89 -31.20 -32.88
CA VAL A 4 -41.17 -29.92 -33.56
C VAL A 4 -39.89 -29.47 -34.29
N SER A 5 -40.08 -29.07 -35.55
CA SER A 5 -39.08 -28.68 -36.55
C SER A 5 -38.26 -27.44 -36.20
N CYS A 6 -36.95 -27.51 -36.46
CA CYS A 6 -36.05 -26.37 -36.52
C CYS A 6 -36.26 -25.56 -37.82
N GLN A 7 -36.63 -24.29 -37.69
CA GLN A 7 -36.33 -23.25 -38.68
C GLN A 7 -35.20 -22.38 -38.12
N GLN A 8 -34.16 -22.15 -38.94
CA GLN A 8 -33.08 -21.21 -38.66
C GLN A 8 -33.62 -19.78 -38.54
N PRO A 9 -32.92 -18.90 -37.79
CA PRO A 9 -32.41 -17.72 -38.47
C PRO A 9 -30.98 -17.31 -38.07
N LEU A 10 -30.24 -16.91 -39.10
CA LEU A 10 -29.32 -15.77 -39.18
C LEU A 10 -28.24 -15.62 -38.09
N LYS A 11 -27.00 -15.87 -38.54
CA LYS A 11 -25.75 -15.53 -37.87
C LYS A 11 -25.64 -14.03 -37.61
N HIS A 12 -25.56 -13.64 -36.34
CA HIS A 12 -24.89 -12.42 -35.90
C HIS A 12 -24.06 -12.76 -34.65
N GLU A 13 -22.82 -13.22 -34.86
CA GLU A 13 -21.82 -13.28 -33.80
C GLU A 13 -21.35 -11.85 -33.50
N GLN A 14 -21.96 -11.21 -32.49
CA GLN A 14 -21.39 -10.01 -31.88
C GLN A 14 -20.31 -10.44 -30.88
N ASN A 15 -19.05 -10.30 -31.31
CA ASN A 15 -17.87 -10.39 -30.47
C ASN A 15 -17.94 -9.34 -29.34
N HIS A 16 -18.25 -9.77 -28.12
CA HIS A 16 -18.05 -8.98 -26.91
C HIS A 16 -16.54 -8.76 -26.68
N LYS A 17 -15.99 -7.64 -27.14
CA LYS A 17 -14.71 -7.11 -26.65
C LYS A 17 -14.98 -6.17 -25.48
N ILE A 18 -14.96 -6.70 -24.26
CA ILE A 18 -14.79 -5.89 -23.05
C ILE A 18 -13.35 -5.39 -23.08
N TYR A 19 -13.15 -4.08 -23.20
CA TYR A 19 -11.82 -3.47 -23.06
C TYR A 19 -11.37 -3.62 -21.60
N HIS A 20 -10.62 -4.67 -21.31
CA HIS A 20 -9.92 -4.84 -20.05
C HIS A 20 -8.85 -3.77 -19.90
N MET A 21 -9.01 -2.90 -18.90
CA MET A 21 -7.97 -1.96 -18.51
C MET A 21 -6.93 -2.71 -17.67
N SER A 22 -5.96 -3.32 -18.34
CA SER A 22 -4.66 -3.57 -17.73
C SER A 22 -4.01 -2.20 -17.60
N ILE A 23 -3.71 -1.73 -16.39
CA ILE A 23 -2.72 -0.66 -16.21
C ILE A 23 -1.36 -1.32 -16.47
N SER A 24 -1.11 -1.64 -17.74
CA SER A 24 0.20 -1.93 -18.27
C SER A 24 0.72 -0.63 -18.87
N CYS A 25 2.00 -0.35 -18.60
CA CYS A 25 2.82 0.71 -19.16
C CYS A 25 2.42 1.05 -20.63
N PRO A 26 2.27 2.33 -21.01
CA PRO A 26 1.87 2.70 -22.36
C PRO A 26 3.06 2.57 -23.33
N THR A 27 3.37 1.35 -23.78
CA THR A 27 4.11 1.15 -25.03
C THR A 27 3.10 1.05 -26.17
N SER A 28 2.74 2.20 -26.76
CA SER A 28 2.07 2.22 -28.07
C SER A 28 2.45 3.48 -28.85
N LEU A 29 3.70 3.51 -29.27
CA LEU A 29 4.20 4.24 -30.45
C LEU A 29 5.28 3.35 -31.10
N ILE A 30 4.88 2.33 -31.86
CA ILE A 30 5.66 1.72 -32.97
C ILE A 30 4.62 1.05 -33.88
N SER A 31 4.71 1.31 -35.20
CA SER A 31 3.78 0.78 -36.19
C SER A 31 4.04 -0.70 -36.51
N SER A 32 3.06 -1.32 -37.14
CA SER A 32 2.91 -2.75 -37.44
C SER A 32 3.90 -3.34 -38.46
N LYS A 33 5.21 -3.16 -38.28
CA LYS A 33 6.25 -3.89 -39.05
C LYS A 33 7.34 -4.56 -38.20
N ASP A 34 7.36 -4.38 -36.88
CA ASP A 34 8.39 -4.98 -36.01
C ASP A 34 7.90 -6.19 -35.18
N CYS A 35 6.70 -6.71 -35.44
CA CYS A 35 6.14 -7.87 -34.72
C CYS A 35 6.60 -9.23 -35.32
N GLY A 36 7.86 -9.31 -35.78
CA GLY A 36 8.42 -10.45 -36.49
C GLY A 36 9.78 -10.93 -36.00
N MET A 37 10.27 -10.44 -34.86
CA MET A 37 11.54 -10.89 -34.25
C MET A 37 11.44 -10.93 -32.72
N MET A 38 10.71 -11.91 -32.17
CA MET A 38 10.79 -12.27 -30.75
C MET A 38 10.66 -13.77 -30.47
N GLN A 39 11.11 -14.61 -31.42
CA GLN A 39 11.38 -16.03 -31.18
C GLN A 39 12.62 -16.47 -31.96
N GLU A 40 13.80 -15.98 -31.57
CA GLU A 40 15.08 -16.67 -31.77
C GLU A 40 16.21 -15.83 -31.14
N ALA A 41 16.58 -16.19 -29.91
CA ALA A 41 17.91 -15.94 -29.33
C ALA A 41 17.96 -16.59 -27.93
N ALA A 42 17.88 -17.92 -27.88
CA ALA A 42 18.30 -18.70 -26.73
C ALA A 42 19.51 -19.53 -27.12
N GLN A 43 20.65 -18.86 -27.32
CA GLN A 43 22.01 -19.41 -27.33
C GLN A 43 22.98 -18.22 -27.41
N ILE A 44 24.16 -18.36 -26.78
CA ILE A 44 25.22 -17.38 -26.47
C ILE A 44 25.15 -16.93 -25.00
N ASP A 45 26.17 -17.04 -24.16
CA ASP A 45 27.39 -17.83 -24.08
C ASP A 45 27.82 -17.68 -22.60
N HIS A 46 28.29 -18.74 -21.97
CA HIS A 46 28.73 -18.71 -20.58
C HIS A 46 30.02 -17.86 -20.48
N LYS A 47 29.96 -16.65 -19.88
CA LYS A 47 31.14 -15.99 -19.30
C LYS A 47 30.81 -15.26 -18.00
N ASP A 48 31.59 -15.60 -16.99
CA ASP A 48 31.60 -15.09 -15.62
C ASP A 48 31.73 -13.57 -15.51
N GLY A 49 31.21 -13.01 -14.41
CA GLY A 49 31.76 -11.76 -13.82
C GLY A 49 30.74 -10.77 -13.24
N ASN A 50 30.56 -10.82 -11.92
CA ASN A 50 30.09 -9.76 -11.01
C ASN A 50 28.75 -9.04 -11.31
N SER A 51 27.69 -9.50 -10.65
CA SER A 51 26.58 -8.62 -10.26
C SER A 51 27.09 -7.55 -9.28
N PRO A 52 26.75 -6.25 -9.44
CA PRO A 52 27.21 -5.22 -8.52
C PRO A 52 26.60 -5.44 -7.13
N GLU A 53 27.43 -5.66 -6.11
CA GLU A 53 27.01 -5.68 -4.71
C GLU A 53 26.45 -4.32 -4.33
N VAL A 54 25.14 -4.24 -4.08
CA VAL A 54 24.50 -3.04 -3.54
C VAL A 54 24.84 -2.97 -2.04
N GLU A 55 26.04 -2.54 -1.69
CA GLU A 55 26.50 -2.49 -0.29
C GLU A 55 25.84 -1.36 0.53
N ARG A 56 25.21 -0.38 -0.12
CA ARG A 56 24.63 0.81 0.54
C ARG A 56 23.34 1.27 -0.12
N ALA A 57 22.25 1.31 0.65
CA ALA A 57 20.99 1.94 0.27
C ALA A 57 20.71 3.13 1.21
N VAL A 58 20.82 4.35 0.67
CA VAL A 58 20.68 5.61 1.39
C VAL A 58 19.33 6.21 1.05
N LEU A 59 18.55 6.56 2.08
CA LEU A 59 17.20 7.11 1.91
C LEU A 59 17.17 8.64 1.85
N ASP A 60 18.10 9.31 2.55
CA ASP A 60 18.19 10.78 2.55
C ASP A 60 19.66 11.23 2.67
N THR A 61 20.03 12.28 1.94
CA THR A 61 21.36 12.92 1.95
C THR A 61 21.19 14.43 2.04
N ILE A 62 21.97 15.11 2.89
CA ILE A 62 22.06 16.58 2.84
C ILE A 62 22.99 16.98 1.67
N LEU A 63 22.90 18.24 1.23
CA LEU A 63 23.92 18.99 0.47
C LEU A 63 25.38 18.75 0.94
N THR A 64 25.60 18.21 2.16
CA THR A 64 26.91 17.89 2.77
C THR A 64 27.45 16.48 2.47
N LYS A 65 26.86 15.70 1.55
CA LYS A 65 27.33 14.36 1.08
C LYS A 65 27.31 13.20 2.10
N GLU A 66 26.86 13.41 3.34
CA GLU A 66 26.68 12.30 4.30
C GLU A 66 25.23 11.78 4.32
N PRO A 67 25.02 10.45 4.37
CA PRO A 67 23.69 9.85 4.44
C PRO A 67 23.05 10.14 5.81
N LEU A 68 21.93 10.85 5.82
CA LEU A 68 21.18 11.12 7.05
C LEU A 68 20.47 9.89 7.59
N VAL A 69 19.91 9.10 6.67
CA VAL A 69 19.13 7.91 6.94
C VAL A 69 19.58 6.83 5.96
N GLN A 70 19.99 5.69 6.50
CA GLN A 70 20.50 4.57 5.72
C GLN A 70 19.86 3.28 6.21
N ILE A 71 19.52 2.40 5.26
CA ILE A 71 19.06 1.06 5.58
C ILE A 71 20.22 0.26 6.20
N HIS A 72 19.92 -0.48 7.26
CA HIS A 72 20.91 -1.33 7.92
C HIS A 72 21.51 -2.35 6.93
N LYS A 73 22.84 -2.49 6.92
CA LYS A 73 23.58 -3.32 5.93
C LYS A 73 23.05 -4.76 5.79
N ASN A 74 22.74 -5.41 6.92
CA ASN A 74 22.19 -6.78 6.92
C ASN A 74 20.79 -6.89 6.28
N LEU A 75 20.04 -5.80 6.18
CA LEU A 75 18.75 -5.78 5.48
C LEU A 75 18.95 -5.47 3.99
N VAL A 76 19.88 -4.56 3.66
CA VAL A 76 20.21 -4.23 2.25
C VAL A 76 20.65 -5.47 1.48
N THR A 77 21.52 -6.30 2.06
CA THR A 77 22.00 -7.55 1.44
C THR A 77 20.90 -8.57 1.15
N LYS A 78 19.75 -8.46 1.82
CA LYS A 78 18.59 -9.35 1.64
C LYS A 78 17.55 -8.78 0.67
N LEU A 79 17.66 -7.51 0.27
CA LEU A 79 16.72 -6.83 -0.62
C LEU A 79 17.12 -7.00 -2.09
N LYS A 80 16.10 -7.18 -2.94
CA LYS A 80 16.25 -7.08 -4.40
C LYS A 80 16.14 -5.60 -4.86
N PRO A 81 16.68 -5.23 -6.03
CA PRO A 81 16.65 -3.84 -6.52
C PRO A 81 15.26 -3.20 -6.49
N HIS A 82 14.24 -3.87 -7.03
CA HIS A 82 12.86 -3.35 -7.03
C HIS A 82 12.26 -3.20 -5.62
N GLN A 83 12.81 -3.91 -4.62
CA GLN A 83 12.40 -3.77 -3.23
C GLN A 83 13.05 -2.56 -2.58
N ILE A 84 14.30 -2.24 -2.96
CA ILE A 84 14.96 -0.99 -2.54
C ILE A 84 14.16 0.21 -3.07
N ASP A 85 13.74 0.17 -4.34
CA ASP A 85 12.91 1.21 -4.93
C ASP A 85 11.59 1.40 -4.17
N GLY A 86 10.95 0.29 -3.75
CA GLY A 86 9.73 0.35 -2.94
C GLY A 86 9.96 0.92 -1.53
N VAL A 87 11.11 0.66 -0.91
CA VAL A 87 11.48 1.27 0.37
C VAL A 87 11.76 2.77 0.22
N GLN A 88 12.46 3.16 -0.85
CA GLN A 88 12.71 4.56 -1.17
C GLN A 88 11.40 5.31 -1.42
N PHE A 89 10.48 4.71 -2.17
CA PHE A 89 9.16 5.29 -2.43
C PHE A 89 8.35 5.49 -1.14
N MET A 90 8.34 4.51 -0.23
CA MET A 90 7.70 4.67 1.09
C MET A 90 8.33 5.82 1.89
N TRP A 91 9.65 5.96 1.84
CA TRP A 91 10.36 7.07 2.46
C TRP A 91 9.96 8.42 1.87
N ASP A 92 9.97 8.56 0.54
CA ASP A 92 9.63 9.79 -0.15
C ASP A 92 8.19 10.22 0.15
N CYS A 93 7.24 9.29 0.19
CA CYS A 93 5.84 9.61 0.50
C CYS A 93 5.59 9.94 1.99
N CYS A 94 6.20 9.18 2.92
CA CYS A 94 5.89 9.29 4.34
C CYS A 94 6.73 10.31 5.10
N CYS A 95 7.98 10.50 4.68
CA CYS A 95 8.93 11.37 5.35
C CYS A 95 9.26 12.62 4.53
N GLU A 96 9.16 12.57 3.20
CA GLU A 96 9.53 13.61 2.21
C GLU A 96 11.01 14.00 2.30
N SER A 97 11.46 14.50 3.46
CA SER A 97 12.85 14.67 3.85
C SER A 97 12.95 14.91 5.37
N VAL A 98 14.14 14.73 5.95
CA VAL A 98 14.39 15.06 7.37
C VAL A 98 14.05 16.53 7.70
N ILE A 99 14.19 17.44 6.73
CA ILE A 99 13.95 18.89 6.90
C ILE A 99 12.46 19.23 6.74
N GLN A 100 11.77 18.65 5.74
CA GLN A 100 10.35 18.94 5.48
C GLN A 100 9.41 18.25 6.47
N ARG A 101 9.85 17.16 7.14
CA ARG A 101 9.11 16.51 8.24
C ARG A 101 8.69 17.52 9.32
N LYS A 102 9.52 18.51 9.66
CA LYS A 102 9.18 19.50 10.70
C LYS A 102 8.08 20.46 10.27
N LYS A 103 7.79 20.55 8.97
CA LYS A 103 6.84 21.51 8.36
C LYS A 103 5.54 20.85 7.91
N SER A 104 5.56 19.56 7.58
CA SER A 104 4.41 18.80 7.08
C SER A 104 4.06 17.65 8.02
N PRO A 105 2.77 17.34 8.23
CA PRO A 105 2.35 16.16 8.99
C PRO A 105 2.78 14.83 8.33
N GLY A 106 3.32 14.86 7.11
CA GLY A 106 3.64 13.70 6.28
C GLY A 106 2.43 13.20 5.51
N SER A 107 2.65 12.27 4.58
CA SER A 107 1.58 11.63 3.81
C SER A 107 1.74 10.11 3.76
N GLY A 108 0.84 9.43 3.07
CA GLY A 108 0.85 8.00 2.91
C GLY A 108 1.08 7.55 1.47
N CYS A 109 1.20 6.24 1.27
CA CYS A 109 1.35 5.64 -0.04
C CYS A 109 0.61 4.31 -0.15
N ILE A 110 0.44 3.83 -1.37
CA ILE A 110 -0.17 2.55 -1.71
C ILE A 110 0.88 1.75 -2.49
N LEU A 111 1.27 0.59 -1.97
CA LEU A 111 2.08 -0.40 -2.67
C LEU A 111 1.15 -1.46 -3.29
N ALA A 112 0.93 -1.35 -4.59
CA ALA A 112 0.02 -2.18 -5.38
C ALA A 112 0.71 -3.29 -6.18
N HIS A 113 1.99 -3.56 -5.88
CA HIS A 113 2.75 -4.66 -6.48
C HIS A 113 2.05 -6.02 -6.33
N CYS A 114 2.18 -6.88 -7.35
CA CYS A 114 1.67 -8.25 -7.35
C CYS A 114 2.08 -9.06 -6.10
N MET A 115 1.23 -10.02 -5.73
CA MET A 115 1.54 -10.97 -4.65
C MET A 115 2.86 -11.71 -4.94
N GLY A 116 3.66 -11.97 -3.91
CA GLY A 116 4.95 -12.65 -4.05
C GLY A 116 6.17 -11.76 -4.30
N LEU A 117 6.00 -10.46 -4.57
CA LEU A 117 7.13 -9.52 -4.77
C LEU A 117 7.85 -9.07 -3.48
N GLY A 118 7.39 -9.54 -2.32
CA GLY A 118 8.01 -9.28 -1.03
C GLY A 118 7.70 -7.90 -0.43
N LYS A 119 6.48 -7.39 -0.60
CA LYS A 119 6.01 -6.13 0.00
C LYS A 119 6.25 -6.09 1.52
N THR A 120 6.03 -7.20 2.22
CA THR A 120 6.25 -7.30 3.67
C THR A 120 7.70 -6.98 4.05
N LEU A 121 8.69 -7.51 3.33
CA LEU A 121 10.11 -7.20 3.57
C LEU A 121 10.41 -5.72 3.34
N GLN A 122 9.82 -5.10 2.32
CA GLN A 122 9.95 -3.66 2.08
C GLN A 122 9.45 -2.88 3.31
N VAL A 123 8.25 -3.20 3.82
CA VAL A 123 7.68 -2.54 4.99
C VAL A 123 8.52 -2.78 6.25
N VAL A 124 8.95 -4.03 6.49
CA VAL A 124 9.81 -4.36 7.63
C VAL A 124 11.09 -3.54 7.60
N THR A 125 11.71 -3.41 6.42
CA THR A 125 12.94 -2.64 6.25
C THR A 125 12.72 -1.14 6.44
N PHE A 126 11.63 -0.61 5.89
CA PHE A 126 11.23 0.78 6.08
C PHE A 126 11.00 1.09 7.56
N LEU A 127 10.16 0.31 8.25
CA LEU A 127 9.86 0.51 9.66
C LEU A 127 11.09 0.35 10.55
N HIS A 128 11.97 -0.61 10.25
CA HIS A 128 13.26 -0.79 10.93
C HIS A 128 14.10 0.48 10.85
N THR A 129 14.23 1.01 9.63
CA THR A 129 15.05 2.19 9.37
C THR A 129 14.48 3.44 10.05
N VAL A 130 13.17 3.67 9.96
CA VAL A 130 12.58 4.92 10.48
C VAL A 130 12.39 4.95 11.99
N LEU A 131 12.12 3.80 12.63
CA LEU A 131 11.87 3.73 14.08
C LEU A 131 13.17 3.60 14.90
N LEU A 132 14.26 3.12 14.31
CA LEU A 132 15.57 3.06 14.98
C LEU A 132 16.48 4.25 14.66
N CYS A 133 16.03 5.16 13.79
CA CYS A 133 16.79 6.36 13.48
C CYS A 133 16.47 7.47 14.48
N ASP A 134 17.39 7.73 15.41
CA ASP A 134 17.26 8.75 16.46
C ASP A 134 16.98 10.16 15.92
N LYS A 135 17.43 10.46 14.69
CA LYS A 135 17.21 11.76 14.04
C LYS A 135 15.74 12.02 13.68
N LEU A 136 14.93 10.95 13.59
CA LEU A 136 13.55 11.03 13.10
C LEU A 136 12.52 11.09 14.21
N ASN A 137 12.85 10.81 15.48
CA ASN A 137 11.89 10.86 16.60
C ASN A 137 10.54 10.18 16.28
N PHE A 138 10.56 9.03 15.60
CA PHE A 138 9.39 8.16 15.44
C PHE A 138 9.61 6.94 16.31
N THR A 139 8.61 6.55 17.08
CA THR A 139 8.74 5.46 18.05
C THR A 139 7.77 4.34 17.79
N THR A 140 6.63 4.60 17.13
CA THR A 140 5.53 3.63 17.06
C THR A 140 5.02 3.38 15.64
N ALA A 141 4.78 2.11 15.30
CA ALA A 141 4.07 1.74 14.08
C ALA A 141 2.98 0.71 14.36
N LEU A 142 1.82 0.88 13.75
CA LEU A 142 0.68 -0.01 13.84
C LEU A 142 0.48 -0.74 12.52
N VAL A 143 0.61 -2.06 12.51
CA VAL A 143 0.26 -2.92 11.38
C VAL A 143 -1.14 -3.48 11.60
N VAL A 144 -2.08 -3.07 10.76
CA VAL A 144 -3.44 -3.59 10.71
C VAL A 144 -3.54 -4.57 9.56
N CYS A 145 -3.92 -5.81 9.85
CA CYS A 145 -3.93 -6.89 8.86
C CYS A 145 -5.14 -7.83 9.05
N PRO A 146 -5.44 -8.70 8.07
CA PRO A 146 -6.33 -9.84 8.29
C PRO A 146 -5.82 -10.73 9.43
N LEU A 147 -6.72 -11.22 10.30
CA LEU A 147 -6.34 -11.97 11.50
C LEU A 147 -5.47 -13.20 11.21
N ASN A 148 -5.74 -13.90 10.11
CA ASN A 148 -4.99 -15.08 9.65
C ASN A 148 -3.54 -14.75 9.25
N THR A 149 -3.22 -13.49 8.96
CA THR A 149 -1.88 -13.04 8.56
C THR A 149 -1.09 -12.41 9.72
N ALA A 150 -1.72 -12.17 10.88
CA ALA A 150 -1.07 -11.48 11.99
C ALA A 150 0.19 -12.21 12.49
N LEU A 151 0.12 -13.54 12.64
CA LEU A 151 1.29 -14.34 13.02
C LEU A 151 2.36 -14.39 11.94
N ASN A 152 1.96 -14.32 10.66
CA ASN A 152 2.91 -14.24 9.55
C ASN A 152 3.73 -12.94 9.63
N TRP A 153 3.08 -11.81 9.91
CA TRP A 153 3.77 -10.53 10.15
C TRP A 153 4.82 -10.65 11.26
N ILE A 154 4.47 -11.27 12.40
CA ILE A 154 5.42 -11.49 13.49
C ILE A 154 6.61 -12.35 13.06
N ASN A 155 6.36 -13.42 12.29
CA ASN A 155 7.42 -14.30 11.80
C ASN A 155 8.34 -13.60 10.80
N GLU A 156 7.79 -12.78 9.90
CA GLU A 156 8.57 -11.99 8.95
C GLU A 156 9.48 -10.99 9.68
N PHE A 157 8.97 -10.25 10.68
CA PHE A 157 9.82 -9.39 11.50
C PHE A 157 10.93 -10.17 12.21
N LYS A 158 10.66 -11.36 12.74
CA LYS A 158 11.70 -12.20 13.38
C LYS A 158 12.76 -12.66 12.39
N LYS A 159 12.32 -13.20 11.25
CA LYS A 159 13.18 -13.72 10.18
C LYS A 159 14.14 -12.66 9.64
N TRP A 160 13.64 -11.46 9.33
CA TRP A 160 14.47 -10.45 8.69
C TRP A 160 15.46 -9.79 9.64
N GLN A 161 15.17 -9.81 10.95
CA GLN A 161 16.02 -9.31 12.02
C GLN A 161 16.99 -10.35 12.59
N GLU A 162 16.98 -11.58 12.07
CA GLU A 162 17.94 -12.62 12.45
C GLU A 162 19.37 -12.18 12.10
N GLY A 163 20.28 -12.37 13.06
CA GLY A 163 21.68 -11.93 12.97
C GLY A 163 21.92 -10.45 13.31
N LEU A 164 20.89 -9.69 13.71
CA LEU A 164 21.08 -8.36 14.30
C LEU A 164 21.42 -8.46 15.79
N GLU A 165 22.17 -7.48 16.28
CA GLU A 165 22.37 -7.24 17.72
C GLU A 165 21.04 -6.81 18.37
N ASP A 166 20.84 -7.10 19.66
CA ASP A 166 19.54 -6.91 20.32
C ASP A 166 19.11 -5.44 20.42
N ASP A 167 20.06 -4.51 20.52
CA ASP A 167 19.84 -3.06 20.49
C ASP A 167 19.43 -2.54 19.10
N LYS A 168 19.72 -3.30 18.04
CA LYS A 168 19.36 -2.99 16.64
C LYS A 168 18.11 -3.72 16.17
N LYS A 169 17.39 -4.42 17.05
CA LYS A 169 16.12 -5.07 16.75
C LYS A 169 14.93 -4.19 17.12
N LEU A 170 13.97 -4.10 16.21
CA LEU A 170 12.64 -3.64 16.50
C LEU A 170 11.92 -4.61 17.43
N LYS A 171 11.34 -4.05 18.49
CA LYS A 171 10.34 -4.72 19.31
C LYS A 171 9.05 -4.87 18.52
N VAL A 172 8.51 -6.08 18.46
CA VAL A 172 7.26 -6.38 17.75
C VAL A 172 6.34 -7.14 18.67
N SER A 173 5.11 -6.63 18.84
CA SER A 173 4.07 -7.24 19.66
C SER A 173 2.80 -7.46 18.82
N GLU A 174 2.01 -8.46 19.17
CA GLU A 174 0.68 -8.67 18.58
C GLU A 174 -0.40 -8.68 19.66
N LEU A 175 -1.61 -8.29 19.27
CA LEU A 175 -2.74 -8.16 20.18
C LEU A 175 -3.73 -9.33 20.13
N ALA A 176 -3.63 -10.20 19.12
CA ALA A 176 -4.57 -11.30 18.85
C ALA A 176 -4.57 -12.37 19.95
N THR A 177 -3.44 -12.65 20.60
CA THR A 177 -3.38 -13.65 21.70
C THR A 177 -3.94 -13.13 23.02
N MET A 178 -4.06 -11.82 23.18
CA MET A 178 -4.54 -11.20 24.42
C MET A 178 -6.06 -11.37 24.54
N LYS A 179 -6.51 -12.09 25.58
CA LYS A 179 -7.93 -12.41 25.80
C LYS A 179 -8.70 -11.29 26.51
N SER A 180 -8.07 -10.66 27.50
CA SER A 180 -8.70 -9.67 28.37
C SER A 180 -8.55 -8.23 27.84
N PRO A 181 -9.59 -7.38 27.90
CA PRO A 181 -9.46 -5.95 27.62
C PRO A 181 -8.41 -5.24 28.48
N GLN A 182 -8.22 -5.68 29.73
CA GLN A 182 -7.25 -5.12 30.65
C GLN A 182 -5.82 -5.41 30.15
N ASP A 183 -5.52 -6.65 29.81
CA ASP A 183 -4.19 -7.05 29.31
C ASP A 183 -3.87 -6.33 27.99
N ARG A 184 -4.86 -6.22 27.09
CA ARG A 184 -4.73 -5.43 25.86
C ARG A 184 -4.36 -3.97 26.16
N SER A 185 -5.00 -3.37 27.17
CA SER A 185 -4.72 -1.98 27.54
C SER A 185 -3.32 -1.79 28.11
N ILE A 186 -2.81 -2.78 28.87
CA ILE A 186 -1.46 -2.76 29.45
C ILE A 186 -0.43 -2.89 28.32
N LEU A 187 -0.65 -3.85 27.41
CA LEU A 187 0.25 -4.07 26.27
C LEU A 187 0.30 -2.84 25.34
N LEU A 188 -0.84 -2.21 25.04
CA LEU A 188 -0.89 -1.01 24.22
C LEU A 188 -0.19 0.19 24.87
N GLN A 189 -0.36 0.39 26.19
CA GLN A 189 0.37 1.43 26.92
C GLN A 189 1.88 1.18 26.87
N LYS A 190 2.29 -0.05 27.18
CA LYS A 190 3.71 -0.44 27.12
C LYS A 190 4.30 -0.21 25.72
N TRP A 191 3.56 -0.54 24.66
CA TRP A 191 3.99 -0.29 23.29
C TRP A 191 4.13 1.20 22.99
N GLN A 192 3.18 2.04 23.42
CA GLN A 192 3.28 3.49 23.25
C GLN A 192 4.51 4.07 23.97
N ASP A 193 4.82 3.57 25.17
CA ASP A 193 5.92 4.07 26.00
C ASP A 193 7.29 3.58 25.52
N SER A 194 7.38 2.32 25.07
CA SER A 194 8.66 1.68 24.70
C SER A 194 8.96 1.67 23.20
N GLY A 195 7.99 2.05 22.37
CA GLY A 195 8.09 2.03 20.93
C GLY A 195 8.06 0.63 20.31
N GLY A 196 8.24 0.60 18.99
CA GLY A 196 8.23 -0.61 18.16
C GLY A 196 6.95 -0.78 17.35
N VAL A 197 6.71 -2.01 16.91
CA VAL A 197 5.61 -2.37 16.02
C VAL A 197 4.52 -3.12 16.77
N MET A 198 3.28 -2.67 16.63
CA MET A 198 2.09 -3.38 17.11
C MET A 198 1.32 -3.98 15.94
N VAL A 199 1.03 -5.27 15.98
CA VAL A 199 0.22 -5.98 14.98
C VAL A 199 -1.19 -6.23 15.54
N ILE A 200 -2.20 -5.81 14.79
CA ILE A 200 -3.61 -5.93 15.17
C ILE A 200 -4.48 -6.38 13.99
N GLY A 201 -5.51 -7.16 14.27
CA GLY A 201 -6.53 -7.50 13.27
C GLY A 201 -7.51 -6.35 13.01
N TYR A 202 -7.98 -6.16 11.78
CA TYR A 202 -8.97 -5.11 11.43
C TYR A 202 -10.19 -5.06 12.36
N GLU A 203 -10.81 -6.21 12.64
CA GLU A 203 -12.00 -6.28 13.48
C GLU A 203 -11.67 -6.00 14.95
N MET A 204 -10.50 -6.41 15.44
CA MET A 204 -10.03 -6.09 16.79
C MET A 204 -9.82 -4.58 16.93
N TYR A 205 -9.13 -3.96 15.97
CA TYR A 205 -8.90 -2.53 15.94
C TYR A 205 -10.23 -1.76 16.01
N ARG A 206 -11.17 -2.09 15.12
CA ARG A 206 -12.52 -1.51 15.10
C ARG A 206 -13.21 -1.64 16.45
N ASN A 207 -13.20 -2.84 17.06
CA ASN A 207 -13.88 -3.09 18.32
C ASN A 207 -13.31 -2.25 19.47
N LEU A 208 -11.99 -2.08 19.53
CA LEU A 208 -11.32 -1.29 20.57
C LEU A 208 -11.61 0.21 20.40
N VAL A 209 -11.51 0.73 19.16
CA VAL A 209 -11.72 2.15 18.87
C VAL A 209 -13.19 2.55 19.05
N GLN A 210 -14.13 1.70 18.63
CA GLN A 210 -15.57 1.95 18.81
C GLN A 210 -16.03 1.65 20.25
N GLY A 211 -15.14 1.17 21.13
CA GLY A 211 -15.45 0.85 22.52
C GLY A 211 -16.50 -0.26 22.67
N ARG A 212 -16.60 -1.17 21.70
CA ARG A 212 -17.50 -2.33 21.76
C ARG A 212 -17.05 -3.29 22.85
N ASN A 213 -17.99 -3.76 23.66
CA ASN A 213 -17.73 -4.69 24.77
C ASN A 213 -16.79 -4.16 25.88
N VAL A 214 -16.52 -2.85 25.91
CA VAL A 214 -15.72 -2.20 26.96
C VAL A 214 -16.62 -1.23 27.72
N LYS A 215 -17.04 -1.60 28.95
CA LYS A 215 -17.88 -0.72 29.78
C LYS A 215 -17.07 0.38 30.48
N SER A 216 -15.82 0.09 30.83
CA SER A 216 -14.96 1.01 31.57
C SER A 216 -14.55 2.23 30.73
N LYS A 217 -14.90 3.43 31.19
CA LYS A 217 -14.49 4.70 30.58
C LYS A 217 -12.97 4.84 30.54
N LYS A 218 -12.27 4.41 31.60
CA LYS A 218 -10.81 4.43 31.69
C LYS A 218 -10.16 3.63 30.57
N LEU A 219 -10.65 2.41 30.29
CA LEU A 219 -10.12 1.58 29.21
C LEU A 219 -10.37 2.20 27.83
N LYS A 220 -11.56 2.79 27.59
CA LYS A 220 -11.85 3.50 26.34
C LYS A 220 -10.87 4.63 26.10
N THR A 221 -10.55 5.42 27.13
CA THR A 221 -9.57 6.51 27.05
C THR A 221 -8.18 5.98 26.70
N VAL A 222 -7.75 4.87 27.30
CA VAL A 222 -6.47 4.24 26.97
C VAL A 222 -6.42 3.78 25.51
N PHE A 223 -7.44 3.06 25.03
CA PHE A 223 -7.49 2.61 23.63
C PHE A 223 -7.53 3.77 22.65
N ASN A 224 -8.30 4.81 22.94
CA ASN A 224 -8.34 6.00 22.09
C ASN A 224 -6.98 6.71 22.04
N LYS A 225 -6.32 6.89 23.20
CA LYS A 225 -5.00 7.54 23.27
C LYS A 225 -3.92 6.78 22.50
N THR A 226 -3.92 5.45 22.60
CA THR A 226 -2.90 4.58 22.00
C THR A 226 -3.14 4.30 20.52
N LEU A 227 -4.39 4.21 20.07
CA LEU A 227 -4.71 3.80 18.70
C LEU A 227 -5.17 4.95 17.79
N VAL A 228 -5.71 6.04 18.34
CA VAL A 228 -6.43 7.06 17.56
C VAL A 228 -5.76 8.43 17.66
N ASP A 229 -5.66 8.98 18.87
CA ASP A 229 -5.17 10.35 19.11
C ASP A 229 -4.43 10.44 20.47
N PRO A 230 -3.09 10.60 20.50
CA PRO A 230 -2.21 10.86 19.36
C PRO A 230 -2.06 9.67 18.38
N GLY A 231 -2.22 8.44 18.86
CA GLY A 231 -2.09 7.23 18.04
C GLY A 231 -0.62 6.87 17.68
N PRO A 232 -0.42 5.98 16.69
CA PRO A 232 0.92 5.60 16.21
C PRO A 232 1.57 6.68 15.33
N ASP A 233 2.89 6.62 15.09
CA ASP A 233 3.53 7.48 14.09
C ASP A 233 3.24 7.00 12.65
N PHE A 234 3.23 5.68 12.45
CA PHE A 234 2.96 5.03 11.17
C PHE A 234 1.81 4.03 11.27
N VAL A 235 0.99 3.96 10.23
CA VAL A 235 -0.06 2.95 10.07
C VAL A 235 0.20 2.16 8.80
N VAL A 236 0.29 0.85 8.89
CA VAL A 236 0.36 -0.06 7.74
C VAL A 236 -0.94 -0.84 7.68
N CYS A 237 -1.54 -0.92 6.50
CA CYS A 237 -2.78 -1.63 6.21
C CYS A 237 -2.50 -2.72 5.20
N ASP A 238 -2.49 -3.97 5.64
CA ASP A 238 -2.34 -5.12 4.77
C ASP A 238 -3.67 -5.52 4.15
N GLU A 239 -3.65 -6.02 2.90
CA GLU A 239 -4.87 -6.29 2.13
C GLU A 239 -5.83 -5.09 2.05
N GLY A 240 -5.30 -3.96 1.54
CA GLY A 240 -5.98 -2.67 1.45
C GLY A 240 -7.36 -2.66 0.79
N HIS A 241 -7.68 -3.67 -0.02
CA HIS A 241 -9.01 -3.87 -0.58
C HIS A 241 -10.11 -4.00 0.49
N ILE A 242 -9.76 -4.28 1.75
CA ILE A 242 -10.68 -4.23 2.91
C ILE A 242 -11.24 -2.81 3.13
N LEU A 243 -10.46 -1.78 2.79
CA LEU A 243 -10.81 -0.36 2.97
C LEU A 243 -11.57 0.25 1.78
N LYS A 244 -11.99 -0.58 0.82
CA LYS A 244 -12.61 -0.16 -0.44
C LYS A 244 -13.94 0.60 -0.32
N ASN A 245 -14.59 0.53 0.85
CA ASN A 245 -15.89 1.16 1.09
C ASN A 245 -15.82 2.08 2.32
N GLU A 246 -15.86 3.39 2.08
CA GLU A 246 -15.85 4.43 3.12
C GLU A 246 -17.01 4.30 4.14
N ALA A 247 -18.17 3.78 3.71
CA ALA A 247 -19.32 3.60 4.60
C ALA A 247 -19.14 2.45 5.60
N SER A 248 -18.19 1.55 5.35
CA SER A 248 -17.94 0.38 6.20
C SER A 248 -17.49 0.80 7.60
N ALA A 249 -17.89 0.03 8.61
CA ALA A 249 -17.53 0.33 9.99
C ALA A 249 -16.02 0.23 10.25
N VAL A 250 -15.30 -0.60 9.47
CA VAL A 250 -13.84 -0.70 9.52
C VAL A 250 -13.20 0.54 8.93
N SER A 251 -13.59 0.97 7.72
CA SER A 251 -13.07 2.20 7.10
C SER A 251 -13.34 3.42 7.96
N LYS A 252 -14.56 3.54 8.54
CA LYS A 252 -14.88 4.59 9.51
C LYS A 252 -13.94 4.58 10.71
N ALA A 253 -13.65 3.41 11.29
CA ALA A 253 -12.75 3.31 12.43
C ALA A 253 -11.29 3.64 12.06
N MET A 254 -10.83 3.21 10.89
CA MET A 254 -9.48 3.51 10.39
C MET A 254 -9.29 4.99 10.08
N ASN A 255 -10.32 5.64 9.51
CA ASN A 255 -10.32 7.08 9.24
C ASN A 255 -10.25 7.96 10.50
N LEU A 256 -10.53 7.40 11.69
CA LEU A 256 -10.39 8.15 12.95
C LEU A 256 -8.92 8.36 13.36
N ILE A 257 -7.98 7.54 12.85
CA ILE A 257 -6.57 7.63 13.25
C ILE A 257 -6.01 9.00 12.88
N ARG A 258 -5.38 9.69 13.82
CA ARG A 258 -4.84 11.04 13.60
C ARG A 258 -3.63 11.04 12.66
N SER A 259 -2.83 9.98 12.71
CA SER A 259 -1.58 9.79 11.96
C SER A 259 -1.81 9.85 10.45
N LYS A 260 -1.01 10.66 9.74
CA LYS A 260 -1.10 10.84 8.28
C LYS A 260 -0.14 9.96 7.49
N ARG A 261 0.85 9.35 8.15
CA ARG A 261 1.79 8.40 7.53
C ARG A 261 1.14 7.02 7.46
N ARG A 262 0.37 6.80 6.39
CA ARG A 262 -0.47 5.61 6.19
C ARG A 262 0.01 4.86 4.95
N ILE A 263 0.41 3.61 5.10
CA ILE A 263 0.89 2.74 4.03
C ILE A 263 -0.17 1.68 3.79
N ILE A 264 -0.68 1.58 2.57
CA ILE A 264 -1.57 0.48 2.15
C ILE A 264 -0.77 -0.52 1.33
N LEU A 265 -0.90 -1.80 1.64
CA LEU A 265 -0.40 -2.90 0.83
C LEU A 265 -1.58 -3.57 0.14
N THR A 266 -1.49 -3.77 -1.17
CA THR A 266 -2.49 -4.55 -1.92
C THR A 266 -1.79 -5.44 -2.93
N GLY A 267 -2.22 -6.71 -3.00
CA GLY A 267 -1.77 -7.67 -4.01
C GLY A 267 -2.66 -7.70 -5.25
N THR A 268 -3.90 -7.24 -5.10
CA THR A 268 -4.83 -7.11 -6.21
C THR A 268 -4.59 -5.76 -6.88
N PRO A 269 -4.10 -5.73 -8.13
CA PRO A 269 -4.17 -4.50 -8.91
C PRO A 269 -5.64 -4.08 -8.91
N LEU A 270 -5.88 -2.82 -8.54
CA LEU A 270 -7.21 -2.24 -8.33
C LEU A 270 -7.93 -2.10 -9.67
N GLN A 271 -8.42 -3.22 -10.19
CA GLN A 271 -8.58 -3.36 -11.62
C GLN A 271 -9.88 -2.82 -12.20
N ASN A 272 -10.95 -2.54 -11.44
CA ASN A 272 -12.23 -2.16 -12.06
C ASN A 272 -13.13 -1.19 -11.28
N ASN A 273 -12.73 -0.67 -10.12
CA ASN A 273 -13.59 0.25 -9.37
C ASN A 273 -12.82 1.48 -8.91
N LEU A 274 -12.92 2.55 -9.73
CA LEU A 274 -12.32 3.85 -9.44
C LEU A 274 -12.78 4.43 -8.09
N ILE A 275 -13.97 4.06 -7.59
CA ILE A 275 -14.45 4.49 -6.27
C ILE A 275 -13.61 3.87 -5.16
N GLU A 276 -13.22 2.59 -5.29
CA GLU A 276 -12.36 1.94 -4.31
C GLU A 276 -10.99 2.61 -4.29
N TYR A 277 -10.47 2.95 -5.47
CA TYR A 277 -9.26 3.75 -5.63
C TYR A 277 -9.37 5.10 -4.89
N HIS A 278 -10.48 5.81 -5.08
CA HIS A 278 -10.74 7.07 -4.38
C HIS A 278 -10.75 6.88 -2.86
N CYS A 279 -11.40 5.83 -2.35
CA CYS A 279 -11.42 5.54 -0.91
C CYS A 279 -10.02 5.31 -0.35
N MET A 280 -9.19 4.48 -1.00
CA MET A 280 -7.84 4.20 -0.53
C MET A 280 -6.91 5.40 -0.66
N VAL A 281 -6.99 6.14 -1.77
CA VAL A 281 -6.18 7.35 -1.98
C VAL A 281 -6.56 8.42 -0.96
N ASN A 282 -7.85 8.63 -0.72
CA ASN A 282 -8.31 9.58 0.30
C ASN A 282 -7.88 9.16 1.72
N PHE A 283 -7.80 7.84 1.99
CA PHE A 283 -7.25 7.35 3.25
C PHE A 283 -5.77 7.70 3.43
N VAL A 284 -4.93 7.54 2.40
CA VAL A 284 -3.49 7.83 2.52
C VAL A 284 -3.16 9.32 2.37
N LYS A 285 -3.92 10.04 1.55
CA LYS A 285 -3.72 11.46 1.23
C LYS A 285 -5.08 12.13 1.04
N GLU A 286 -5.61 12.63 2.16
CA GLU A 286 -6.91 13.28 2.22
C GLU A 286 -7.00 14.45 1.23
N ASN A 287 -8.15 14.56 0.55
CA ASN A 287 -8.47 15.61 -0.43
C ASN A 287 -7.60 15.66 -1.71
N LEU A 288 -6.70 14.70 -1.96
CA LEU A 288 -5.90 14.69 -3.21
C LEU A 288 -6.78 14.67 -4.48
N LEU A 289 -7.86 13.87 -4.45
CA LEU A 289 -8.77 13.66 -5.56
C LEU A 289 -10.08 14.46 -5.43
N GLY A 290 -10.19 15.30 -4.39
CA GLY A 290 -11.41 16.00 -4.03
C GLY A 290 -12.49 15.07 -3.45
N SER A 291 -13.70 15.60 -3.34
CA SER A 291 -14.88 14.84 -2.90
C SER A 291 -15.23 13.72 -3.87
N VAL A 292 -15.96 12.71 -3.41
CA VAL A 292 -16.44 11.60 -4.25
C VAL A 292 -17.24 12.13 -5.46
N THR A 293 -18.02 13.20 -5.28
CA THR A 293 -18.82 13.81 -6.35
C THR A 293 -17.94 14.48 -7.40
N GLU A 294 -16.94 15.27 -6.99
CA GLU A 294 -15.97 15.88 -7.90
C GLU A 294 -15.17 14.81 -8.64
N PHE A 295 -14.73 13.77 -7.93
CA PHE A 295 -14.00 12.65 -8.52
C PHE A 295 -14.84 11.92 -9.57
N ARG A 296 -16.13 11.68 -9.29
CA ARG A 296 -17.07 11.08 -10.25
C ARG A 296 -17.16 11.90 -11.53
N ASN A 297 -17.40 13.20 -11.40
CA ASN A 297 -17.59 14.08 -12.55
C ASN A 297 -16.30 14.29 -13.35
N ARG A 298 -15.14 14.35 -12.66
CA ARG A 298 -13.84 14.61 -13.28
C ARG A 298 -13.22 13.39 -13.94
N PHE A 299 -13.42 12.20 -13.37
CA PHE A 299 -12.73 10.98 -13.81
C PHE A 299 -13.69 9.83 -14.13
N ILE A 300 -14.57 9.44 -13.20
CA ILE A 300 -15.39 8.22 -13.38
C ILE A 300 -16.31 8.34 -14.59
N ASN A 301 -17.18 9.36 -14.63
CA ASN A 301 -18.18 9.49 -15.69
C ASN A 301 -17.51 9.65 -17.07
N PRO A 302 -16.48 10.52 -17.25
CA PRO A 302 -15.79 10.62 -18.54
C PRO A 302 -15.08 9.33 -18.96
N ILE A 303 -14.52 8.56 -18.02
CA ILE A 303 -13.85 7.30 -18.34
C ILE A 303 -14.86 6.25 -18.77
N GLN A 304 -15.95 6.07 -17.99
CA GLN A 304 -17.01 5.13 -18.33
C GLN A 304 -17.67 5.45 -19.67
N ASN A 305 -17.96 6.74 -19.93
CA ASN A 305 -18.57 7.19 -21.17
C ASN A 305 -17.70 6.95 -22.42
N GLY A 306 -16.39 6.81 -22.27
CA GLY A 306 -15.47 6.49 -23.38
C GLY A 306 -15.21 4.99 -23.55
N GLN A 307 -15.66 4.15 -22.61
CA GLN A 307 -15.53 2.69 -22.64
C GLN A 307 -16.75 2.00 -23.28
N CYS A 308 -17.87 2.70 -23.46
CA CYS A 308 -19.07 2.15 -24.08
C CYS A 308 -18.81 1.80 -25.55
N ALA A 309 -19.47 0.75 -26.05
CA ALA A 309 -19.26 0.28 -27.43
C ALA A 309 -19.74 1.31 -28.49
N ASP A 310 -20.67 2.19 -28.10
CA ASP A 310 -21.26 3.27 -28.89
C ASP A 310 -20.57 4.63 -28.67
N SER A 311 -19.45 4.66 -27.93
CA SER A 311 -18.72 5.90 -27.65
C SER A 311 -18.19 6.58 -28.92
N THR A 312 -18.45 7.87 -29.05
CA THR A 312 -17.87 8.70 -30.11
C THR A 312 -16.34 8.81 -29.96
N THR A 313 -15.64 9.11 -31.06
CA THR A 313 -14.19 9.35 -31.04
C THR A 313 -13.79 10.44 -30.04
N THR A 314 -14.61 11.48 -29.89
CA THR A 314 -14.42 12.54 -28.89
C THR A 314 -14.48 12.00 -27.46
N ASN A 315 -15.45 11.14 -27.15
CA ASN A 315 -15.58 10.52 -25.82
C ASN A 315 -14.37 9.64 -25.50
N VAL A 316 -13.87 8.87 -26.47
CA VAL A 316 -12.67 8.05 -26.32
C VAL A 316 -11.42 8.91 -26.06
N GLN A 317 -11.28 10.05 -26.75
CA GLN A 317 -10.18 11.00 -26.52
C GLN A 317 -10.24 11.61 -25.10
N VAL A 318 -11.42 12.04 -24.66
CA VAL A 318 -11.64 12.58 -23.31
C VAL A 318 -11.31 11.54 -22.26
N MET A 319 -11.79 10.30 -22.42
CA MET A 319 -11.45 9.18 -21.53
C MET A 319 -9.92 9.02 -21.42
N LYS A 320 -9.21 8.88 -22.55
CA LYS A 320 -7.74 8.69 -22.55
C LYS A 320 -7.03 9.84 -21.82
N LYS A 321 -7.44 11.08 -22.08
CA LYS A 321 -6.89 12.26 -21.41
C LYS A 321 -7.16 12.23 -19.90
N ARG A 322 -8.38 11.92 -19.47
CA ARG A 322 -8.74 11.87 -18.04
C ARG A 322 -8.06 10.72 -17.31
N ALA A 323 -7.94 9.55 -17.94
CA ALA A 323 -7.21 8.41 -17.39
C ALA A 323 -5.72 8.72 -17.22
N HIS A 324 -5.08 9.36 -18.21
CA HIS A 324 -3.68 9.78 -18.10
C HIS A 324 -3.47 10.81 -16.99
N ILE A 325 -4.32 11.84 -16.90
CA ILE A 325 -4.24 12.82 -15.80
C ILE A 325 -4.40 12.13 -14.43
N LEU A 326 -5.32 11.17 -14.31
CA LEU A 326 -5.49 10.41 -13.07
C LEU A 326 -4.22 9.64 -12.72
N TYR A 327 -3.62 8.95 -13.69
CA TYR A 327 -2.37 8.20 -13.49
C TYR A 327 -1.23 9.10 -12.99
N GLU A 328 -1.00 10.24 -13.65
CA GLU A 328 0.03 11.22 -13.23
C GLU A 328 -0.20 11.76 -11.82
N MET A 329 -1.47 12.01 -11.45
CA MET A 329 -1.82 12.45 -10.09
C MET A 329 -1.53 11.37 -9.03
N LEU A 330 -1.61 10.10 -9.40
CA LEU A 330 -1.41 8.96 -8.50
C LEU A 330 0.05 8.50 -8.41
N ALA A 331 0.88 8.80 -9.42
CA ALA A 331 2.28 8.37 -9.47
C ALA A 331 3.09 8.81 -8.22
N GLY A 332 2.71 9.91 -7.57
CA GLY A 332 3.35 10.39 -6.34
C GLY A 332 2.91 9.71 -5.05
N CYS A 333 1.96 8.77 -5.08
CA CYS A 333 1.48 8.06 -3.89
C CYS A 333 1.03 6.61 -4.13
N VAL A 334 1.09 6.11 -5.37
CA VAL A 334 0.79 4.73 -5.73
C VAL A 334 1.95 4.16 -6.55
N GLN A 335 2.48 3.00 -6.16
CA GLN A 335 3.52 2.25 -6.87
C GLN A 335 3.10 0.79 -7.09
#